data_AF-A0A0F4ITL3-F1
#
_entry.id   AF-A0A0F4ITL3-F1
#
_cell.length_a   1.000
_cell.length_b   1.000
_cell.length_c   1.000
_cell.angle_alpha   90.00
_cell.angle_beta   90.00
_cell.angle_gamma   90.00
#
_symmetry.space_group_name_H-M   'P 1'
#
loop_
_entity.id
_entity.type
_entity.pdbx_description
1 polymer ?
#
loop_
_entity_poly.entity_id
_entity_poly.type
_entity_poly.pdbx_seq_one_letter_code
_entity_poly.pdbx_strand_id
1 'polypeptide(L)'
;MDTFTDRFEGAWEWWEAAIEEAQEERWIRDTVERQVIKDIRAATNPLSGGRMAPFTEDSWHVRIGRIANWAGVLRLAARSGGWVLQPVAGHRPPRPAGMAELLSGIYAIGEQGEIWMRQLLKGELPPEHEIAKAEGFLTGPGSVEDLELFFYD
;
A
#
# COMPACT_ATOMS: atom_id res chain seq x y z
N MET A 1 7.59 -20.18 -4.42
CA MET A 1 6.49 -20.04 -3.44
C MET A 1 6.61 -18.61 -2.97
N ASP A 2 5.80 -17.72 -3.55
CA ASP A 2 5.82 -16.27 -3.31
C ASP A 2 4.97 -16.03 -2.05
N THR A 3 5.61 -15.96 -0.88
CA THR A 3 4.99 -16.34 0.41
C THR A 3 4.33 -15.20 1.18
N PHE A 4 3.94 -14.09 0.55
CA PHE A 4 3.64 -12.80 1.22
C PHE A 4 4.87 -12.13 1.86
N THR A 5 5.78 -12.85 2.53
CA THR A 5 7.01 -12.26 3.10
C THR A 5 7.82 -11.49 2.05
N ASP A 6 8.16 -12.11 0.91
CA ASP A 6 8.93 -11.47 -0.16
C ASP A 6 8.23 -10.22 -0.71
N ARG A 7 6.89 -10.25 -0.74
CA ARG A 7 6.07 -9.12 -1.16
C ARG A 7 6.05 -8.00 -0.13
N PHE A 8 5.98 -8.35 1.15
CA PHE A 8 5.98 -7.39 2.25
C PHE A 8 7.32 -6.69 2.39
N GLU A 9 8.42 -7.43 2.31
CA GLU A 9 9.78 -6.88 2.31
C GLU A 9 10.01 -5.99 1.09
N GLY A 10 9.62 -6.45 -0.10
CA GLY A 10 9.70 -5.63 -1.31
C GLY A 10 8.82 -4.37 -1.23
N ALA A 11 7.62 -4.46 -0.66
CA ALA A 11 6.73 -3.30 -0.50
C ALA A 11 7.38 -2.21 0.35
N TRP A 12 8.04 -2.58 1.45
CA TRP A 12 8.84 -1.65 2.24
C TRP A 12 10.01 -1.09 1.47
N GLU A 13 10.82 -1.92 0.81
CA GLU A 13 11.99 -1.45 0.05
C GLU A 13 11.61 -0.43 -1.03
N TRP A 14 10.49 -0.66 -1.73
CA TRP A 14 9.99 0.25 -2.77
C TRP A 14 9.39 1.53 -2.20
N TRP A 15 8.67 1.43 -1.09
CA TRP A 15 8.14 2.59 -0.38
C TRP A 15 9.28 3.47 0.16
N GLU A 16 10.24 2.87 0.88
CA GLU A 16 11.41 3.56 1.44
C GLU A 16 12.24 4.22 0.34
N ALA A 17 12.44 3.54 -0.80
CA ALA A 17 13.15 4.11 -1.93
C ALA A 17 12.51 5.40 -2.45
N ALA A 18 11.19 5.42 -2.61
CA ALA A 18 10.47 6.61 -3.07
C ALA A 18 10.48 7.73 -2.01
N ILE A 19 10.40 7.38 -0.73
CA ILE A 19 10.51 8.35 0.37
C ILE A 19 11.91 8.97 0.42
N GLU A 20 12.97 8.18 0.28
CA GLU A 20 14.36 8.66 0.25
C GLU A 20 14.58 9.64 -0.91
N GLU A 21 14.12 9.33 -2.13
CA GLU A 21 14.23 10.25 -3.26
C GLU A 21 13.50 11.59 -3.01
N ALA A 22 12.36 11.56 -2.33
CA ALA A 22 11.63 12.76 -1.98
C ALA A 22 12.34 13.59 -0.88
N GLN A 23 12.86 12.93 0.16
CA GLN A 23 13.56 13.59 1.27
C GLN A 23 14.90 14.19 0.87
N GLU A 24 15.57 13.57 -0.11
CA GLU A 24 16.83 14.07 -0.67
C GLU A 24 16.61 15.03 -1.85
N GLU A 25 15.38 15.54 -2.01
CA GLU A 25 14.96 16.52 -3.02
C GLU A 25 15.22 16.09 -4.48
N ARG A 26 15.46 14.79 -4.72
CA ARG A 26 15.68 14.23 -6.06
C ARG A 26 14.37 13.94 -6.81
N TRP A 27 13.30 13.72 -6.06
CA TRP A 27 11.94 13.66 -6.60
C TRP A 27 11.06 14.74 -5.94
N ILE A 28 10.88 15.84 -6.67
CA ILE A 28 9.97 16.93 -6.28
C ILE A 28 8.61 16.65 -6.90
N ARG A 29 7.63 16.39 -6.04
CA ARG A 29 6.28 16.08 -6.50
C ARG A 29 5.57 17.28 -7.09
N ASP A 30 4.93 17.08 -8.24
CA ASP A 30 4.12 18.10 -8.88
C ASP A 30 2.72 18.23 -8.22
N THR A 31 1.92 19.18 -8.68
CA THR A 31 0.57 19.43 -8.15
C THR A 31 -0.35 18.21 -8.32
N VAL A 32 -0.18 17.43 -9.37
CA VAL A 32 -0.99 16.23 -9.66
C VAL A 32 -0.64 15.11 -8.69
N GLU A 33 0.65 14.81 -8.53
CA GLU A 33 1.16 13.79 -7.61
C GLU A 33 0.71 14.09 -6.16
N ARG A 34 0.81 15.36 -5.74
CA ARG A 34 0.33 15.80 -4.42
C ARG A 34 -1.16 15.58 -4.23
N GLN A 35 -1.97 15.92 -5.24
CA GLN A 35 -3.42 15.74 -5.16
C GLN A 35 -3.79 14.26 -5.14
N VAL A 36 -3.12 13.43 -5.93
CA VAL A 36 -3.37 11.98 -5.95
C VAL A 36 -3.08 11.33 -4.60
N ILE A 37 -2.00 11.72 -3.90
CA ILE A 37 -1.71 11.21 -2.55
C ILE A 37 -2.86 11.52 -1.58
N LYS A 38 -3.39 12.75 -1.63
CA LYS A 38 -4.54 13.16 -0.81
C LYS A 38 -5.79 12.34 -1.14
N ASP A 39 -6.06 12.14 -2.43
CA ASP A 39 -7.24 11.40 -2.90
C ASP A 39 -7.16 9.92 -2.53
N ILE A 40 -5.98 9.30 -2.62
CA ILE A 40 -5.75 7.92 -2.17
C ILE A 40 -6.09 7.80 -0.68
N ARG A 41 -5.55 8.70 0.16
CA ARG A 41 -5.80 8.69 1.60
C ARG A 41 -7.28 8.89 1.92
N ALA A 42 -7.93 9.85 1.26
CA ALA A 42 -9.36 10.11 1.44
C ALA A 42 -10.24 8.90 1.07
N ALA A 43 -9.83 8.13 0.06
CA ALA A 43 -10.56 6.94 -0.36
C ALA A 43 -10.38 5.73 0.58
N THR A 44 -9.28 5.67 1.35
CA THR A 44 -8.93 4.51 2.18
C THR A 44 -9.19 4.73 3.68
N ASN A 45 -9.06 5.96 4.19
CA ASN A 45 -9.24 6.30 5.61
C ASN A 45 -10.66 6.06 6.17
N PRO A 46 -11.77 6.37 5.45
CA PRO A 46 -13.12 6.10 5.95
C PRO A 46 -13.37 4.63 6.29
N LEU A 47 -12.57 3.72 5.72
CA LEU A 47 -12.70 2.29 5.96
C LEU A 47 -12.05 1.85 7.28
N SER A 48 -11.01 2.53 7.78
CA SER A 48 -10.41 2.21 9.09
C SER A 48 -11.27 2.69 10.27
N GLY A 49 -12.15 3.67 10.03
CA GLY A 49 -13.00 4.29 11.05
C GLY A 49 -12.19 5.01 12.14
N GLY A 50 -10.94 5.39 11.85
CA GLY A 50 -10.03 6.06 12.80
C GLY A 50 -9.49 5.15 13.91
N ARG A 51 -9.75 3.83 13.86
CA ARG A 51 -9.12 2.86 14.77
C ARG A 51 -7.71 2.55 14.30
N MET A 52 -6.83 2.20 15.24
CA MET A 52 -5.48 1.74 14.91
C MET A 52 -5.48 0.24 14.60
N ALA A 53 -4.67 -0.15 13.61
CA ALA A 53 -4.35 -1.54 13.34
C ALA A 53 -3.55 -2.18 14.49
N PRO A 54 -3.60 -3.52 14.67
CA PRO A 54 -4.39 -4.48 13.89
C PRO A 54 -5.85 -4.57 14.35
N PHE A 55 -6.76 -4.86 13.42
CA PHE A 55 -8.21 -4.81 13.65
C PHE A 55 -8.79 -6.16 14.06
N THR A 56 -8.16 -6.82 15.04
CA THR A 56 -8.44 -8.22 15.42
C THR A 56 -9.88 -8.51 15.85
N GLU A 57 -10.63 -7.48 16.25
CA GLU A 57 -12.05 -7.59 16.64
C GLU A 57 -13.02 -7.67 15.46
N ASP A 58 -12.57 -7.31 14.25
CA ASP A 58 -13.39 -7.30 13.06
C ASP A 58 -13.42 -8.67 12.38
N SER A 59 -14.54 -8.96 11.69
CA SER A 59 -14.62 -10.17 10.87
C SER A 59 -13.57 -10.19 9.75
N TRP A 60 -13.16 -11.39 9.34
CA TRP A 60 -12.23 -11.60 8.22
C TRP A 60 -12.63 -10.86 6.94
N HIS A 61 -13.92 -10.88 6.59
CA HIS A 61 -14.44 -10.19 5.41
C HIS A 61 -14.17 -8.69 5.45
N VAL A 62 -14.33 -8.06 6.63
CA VAL A 62 -14.09 -6.63 6.80
C VAL A 62 -12.60 -6.31 6.76
N ARG A 63 -11.77 -7.07 7.47
CA ARG A 63 -10.32 -6.85 7.50
C ARG A 63 -9.68 -6.99 6.13
N ILE A 64 -9.94 -8.12 5.46
CA ILE A 64 -9.41 -8.39 4.11
C ILE A 64 -10.01 -7.42 3.10
N GLY A 65 -11.30 -7.09 3.20
CA GLY A 65 -11.95 -6.12 2.32
C GLY A 65 -11.29 -4.74 2.37
N ARG A 66 -10.83 -4.30 3.54
CA ARG A 66 -10.10 -3.04 3.69
C ARG A 66 -8.73 -3.06 3.04
N ILE A 67 -7.99 -4.15 3.20
CA ILE A 67 -6.70 -4.34 2.53
C ILE A 67 -6.90 -4.38 1.02
N ALA A 68 -7.85 -5.19 0.53
CA ALA A 68 -8.15 -5.34 -0.90
C ALA A 68 -8.60 -4.02 -1.56
N ASN A 69 -9.28 -3.14 -0.83
CA ASN A 69 -9.71 -1.85 -1.35
C ASN A 69 -8.54 -0.98 -1.85
N TRP A 70 -7.37 -1.07 -1.21
CA TRP A 70 -6.18 -0.37 -1.65
C TRP A 70 -5.79 -0.73 -3.07
N ALA A 71 -5.90 -2.00 -3.48
CA ALA A 71 -5.60 -2.41 -4.86
C ALA A 71 -6.46 -1.66 -5.88
N GLY A 72 -7.75 -1.52 -5.60
CA GLY A 72 -8.70 -0.80 -6.45
C GLY A 72 -8.36 0.69 -6.56
N VAL A 73 -8.14 1.35 -5.42
CA VAL A 73 -7.79 2.78 -5.35
C VAL A 73 -6.47 3.05 -6.09
N LEU A 74 -5.45 2.23 -5.86
CA LEU A 74 -4.12 2.42 -6.45
C LEU A 74 -4.11 2.14 -7.95
N ARG A 75 -4.89 1.16 -8.44
CA ARG A 75 -5.07 0.97 -9.90
C ARG A 75 -5.71 2.18 -10.57
N LEU A 76 -6.69 2.81 -9.91
CA LEU A 76 -7.34 4.01 -10.44
C LEU A 76 -6.37 5.20 -10.43
N ALA A 77 -5.63 5.40 -9.34
CA ALA A 77 -4.61 6.44 -9.22
C ALA A 77 -3.49 6.27 -10.26
N ALA A 78 -2.96 5.06 -10.41
CA ALA A 78 -1.95 4.73 -11.41
C ALA A 78 -2.43 5.09 -12.82
N ARG A 79 -3.66 4.66 -13.15
CA ARG A 79 -4.26 4.92 -14.46
C ARG A 79 -4.52 6.40 -14.72
N SER A 80 -4.97 7.16 -13.72
CA SER A 80 -5.27 8.58 -13.89
C SER A 80 -4.02 9.43 -14.06
N GLY A 81 -2.91 9.07 -13.39
CA GLY A 81 -1.62 9.76 -13.55
C GLY A 81 -0.70 9.19 -14.62
N GLY A 82 -1.12 8.15 -15.34
CA GLY A 82 -0.29 7.52 -16.39
C GLY A 82 0.89 6.71 -15.85
N TRP A 83 0.88 6.31 -14.58
CA TRP A 83 1.89 5.47 -13.96
C TRP A 83 1.61 3.99 -14.19
N VAL A 84 2.67 3.22 -14.42
CA VAL A 84 2.57 1.76 -14.61
C VAL A 84 2.94 1.08 -13.30
N LEU A 85 2.00 0.34 -12.72
CA LEU A 85 2.26 -0.48 -11.54
C LEU A 85 3.16 -1.66 -11.91
N GLN A 86 4.20 -1.87 -11.12
CA GLN A 86 5.23 -2.88 -11.36
C GLN A 86 5.12 -4.04 -10.36
N PRO A 87 5.57 -5.25 -10.75
CA PRO A 87 5.67 -6.37 -9.83
C PRO A 87 6.78 -6.11 -8.80
N VAL A 88 6.41 -6.13 -7.51
CA VAL A 88 7.33 -5.83 -6.41
C VAL A 88 8.03 -7.09 -5.87
N ALA A 89 7.30 -8.20 -5.70
CA ALA A 89 7.85 -9.40 -5.10
C ALA A 89 9.05 -9.93 -5.90
N GLY A 90 10.19 -10.11 -5.23
CA GLY A 90 11.44 -10.57 -5.84
C GLY A 90 12.17 -9.54 -6.72
N HIS A 91 11.72 -8.28 -6.75
CA HIS A 91 12.32 -7.22 -7.54
C HIS A 91 12.77 -6.06 -6.65
N ARG A 92 13.92 -5.46 -6.98
CA ARG A 92 14.37 -4.22 -6.33
C ARG A 92 13.72 -3.01 -6.98
N PRO A 93 13.48 -1.92 -6.22
CA PRO A 93 12.93 -0.71 -6.79
C PRO A 93 13.91 -0.11 -7.81
N PRO A 94 13.43 0.28 -9.01
CA PRO A 94 14.25 1.04 -9.93
C PRO A 94 14.61 2.40 -9.33
N ARG A 95 15.80 2.91 -9.69
CA ARG A 95 16.26 4.25 -9.32
C ARG A 95 16.47 5.09 -10.59
N PRO A 96 16.03 6.35 -10.63
CA PRO A 96 15.33 7.07 -9.55
C PRO A 96 13.92 6.53 -9.32
N ALA A 97 13.48 6.53 -8.06
CA ALA A 97 12.15 6.10 -7.64
C ALA A 97 11.23 7.33 -7.54
N GLY A 98 10.00 7.21 -8.05
CA GLY A 98 9.00 8.27 -7.99
C GLY A 98 7.60 7.72 -7.70
N MET A 99 6.59 8.38 -8.27
CA MET A 99 5.19 8.02 -7.98
C MET A 99 4.85 6.59 -8.40
N ALA A 100 5.39 6.11 -9.52
CA ALA A 100 5.12 4.75 -9.99
C ALA A 100 5.66 3.70 -9.00
N GLU A 101 6.88 3.90 -8.48
CA GLU A 101 7.52 3.01 -7.53
C GLU A 101 6.81 3.06 -6.16
N LEU A 102 6.45 4.26 -5.68
CA LEU A 102 5.67 4.44 -4.47
C LEU A 102 4.33 3.68 -4.55
N LEU A 103 3.57 3.90 -5.62
CA LEU A 103 2.28 3.25 -5.82
C LEU A 103 2.42 1.74 -5.97
N SER A 104 3.49 1.26 -6.63
CA SER A 104 3.76 -0.17 -6.80
C SER A 104 4.02 -0.86 -5.46
N GLY A 105 4.84 -0.26 -4.59
CA GLY A 105 5.11 -0.77 -3.24
C GLY A 105 3.82 -0.95 -2.42
N ILE A 106 2.97 0.08 -2.40
CA ILE A 106 1.70 0.02 -1.65
C ILE A 106 0.72 -0.97 -2.31
N TYR A 107 0.66 -0.98 -3.64
CA TYR A 107 -0.24 -1.84 -4.42
C TYR A 107 0.03 -3.31 -4.16
N ALA A 108 1.29 -3.71 -3.98
CA ALA A 108 1.66 -5.09 -3.69
C ALA A 108 0.93 -5.65 -2.45
N ILE A 109 0.75 -4.83 -1.40
CA ILE A 109 0.00 -5.23 -0.20
C ILE A 109 -1.50 -5.27 -0.48
N GLY A 110 -2.04 -4.29 -1.20
CA GLY A 110 -3.45 -4.30 -1.62
C GLY A 110 -3.80 -5.53 -2.45
N GLU A 111 -2.94 -5.90 -3.40
CA GLU A 111 -3.09 -7.07 -4.27
C GLU A 111 -3.09 -8.38 -3.46
N GLN A 112 -2.26 -8.46 -2.42
CA GLN A 112 -2.32 -9.59 -1.48
C GLN A 112 -3.70 -9.69 -0.80
N GLY A 113 -4.32 -8.55 -0.46
CA GLY A 113 -5.70 -8.50 0.03
C GLY A 113 -6.70 -9.16 -0.93
N GLU A 114 -6.58 -8.94 -2.23
CA GLU A 114 -7.44 -9.58 -3.23
C GLU A 114 -7.19 -11.09 -3.38
N ILE A 115 -5.95 -11.53 -3.19
CA ILE A 115 -5.62 -12.97 -3.14
C ILE A 115 -6.28 -13.60 -1.92
N TRP A 116 -6.12 -13.01 -0.74
CA TRP A 116 -6.74 -13.49 0.49
C TRP A 116 -8.27 -13.46 0.42
N MET A 117 -8.87 -12.46 -0.24
CA MET A 117 -10.34 -12.43 -0.42
C MET A 117 -10.81 -13.62 -1.27
N ARG A 118 -10.10 -13.95 -2.35
CA ARG A 118 -10.41 -15.12 -3.19
C ARG A 118 -10.26 -16.44 -2.43
N GLN A 119 -9.29 -16.52 -1.50
CA GLN A 119 -9.11 -17.67 -0.62
C GLN A 119 -10.24 -17.77 0.42
N LEU A 120 -10.59 -16.64 1.05
CA LEU A 120 -11.69 -16.58 2.02
C LEU A 120 -13.01 -17.04 1.42
N LEU A 121 -13.31 -16.64 0.18
CA LEU A 121 -14.51 -17.09 -0.55
C LEU A 121 -14.52 -18.60 -0.83
N LYS A 122 -13.36 -19.27 -0.77
CA LYS A 122 -13.24 -20.73 -0.86
C LYS A 122 -13.23 -21.43 0.51
N GLY A 123 -13.35 -20.67 1.61
CA GLY A 123 -13.28 -21.18 2.97
C GLY A 123 -11.87 -21.31 3.53
N GLU A 124 -10.85 -20.77 2.85
CA GLU A 124 -9.47 -20.76 3.32
C GLU A 124 -9.20 -19.47 4.12
N LEU A 125 -8.73 -19.60 5.36
CA LEU A 125 -8.37 -18.45 6.18
C LEU A 125 -6.90 -18.05 5.94
N PRO A 126 -6.62 -16.75 5.72
CA PRO A 126 -5.25 -16.27 5.66
C PRO A 126 -4.58 -16.35 7.04
N PRO A 127 -3.25 -16.41 7.11
CA PRO A 127 -2.55 -16.37 8.39
C PRO A 127 -2.75 -15.01 9.09
N GLU A 128 -3.21 -15.03 10.35
CA GLU A 128 -3.49 -13.81 11.13
C GLU A 128 -2.31 -12.84 11.20
N HIS A 129 -1.10 -13.36 11.40
CA HIS A 129 0.10 -12.54 11.49
C HIS A 129 0.42 -11.79 10.18
N GLU A 130 0.05 -12.33 9.02
CA GLU A 130 0.24 -11.66 7.73
C GLU A 130 -0.75 -10.51 7.54
N ILE A 131 -2.00 -10.75 7.93
CA ILE A 131 -3.06 -9.75 7.89
C ILE A 131 -2.72 -8.59 8.82
N ALA A 132 -2.29 -8.87 10.05
CA ALA A 132 -1.86 -7.83 10.99
C ALA A 132 -0.69 -7.00 10.45
N LYS A 133 0.29 -7.63 9.78
CA LYS A 133 1.40 -6.92 9.12
C LYS A 133 0.92 -6.00 7.99
N ALA A 134 0.02 -6.49 7.13
CA ALA A 134 -0.55 -5.70 6.05
C ALA A 134 -1.37 -4.51 6.58
N GLU A 135 -2.19 -4.72 7.62
CA GLU A 135 -2.92 -3.63 8.29
C GLU A 135 -1.96 -2.58 8.87
N GLY A 136 -0.87 -3.03 9.52
CA GLY A 136 0.16 -2.15 10.05
C GLY A 136 0.88 -1.33 8.97
N PHE A 137 1.20 -1.93 7.82
CA PHE A 137 1.81 -1.21 6.69
C PHE A 137 0.87 -0.17 6.06
N LEU A 138 -0.42 -0.47 5.96
CA LEU A 138 -1.38 0.39 5.26
C LEU A 138 -1.95 1.50 6.16
N THR A 139 -2.02 1.28 7.47
CA THR A 139 -2.79 2.13 8.40
C THR A 139 -2.10 2.36 9.74
N GLY A 140 -0.89 1.84 9.94
CA GLY A 140 -0.12 2.03 11.17
C GLY A 140 0.72 3.32 11.16
N PRO A 141 1.18 3.78 12.33
CA PRO A 141 2.13 4.90 12.39
C PRO A 141 3.47 4.52 11.75
N GLY A 142 4.14 5.50 11.15
CA GLY A 142 5.40 5.35 10.41
C GLY A 142 5.25 4.66 9.05
N SER A 143 4.03 4.58 8.52
CA SER A 143 3.73 3.82 7.31
C SER A 143 3.00 4.67 6.26
N VAL A 144 2.22 4.03 5.39
CA VAL A 144 1.41 4.70 4.37
C VAL A 144 0.45 5.74 4.97
N GLU A 145 0.00 5.58 6.22
CA GLU A 145 -0.84 6.56 6.91
C GLU A 145 -0.16 7.94 7.04
N ASP A 146 1.17 7.94 7.15
CA ASP A 146 1.99 9.13 7.38
C ASP A 146 2.62 9.68 6.09
N LEU A 147 2.18 9.23 4.91
CA LEU A 147 2.72 9.68 3.62
C LEU A 147 2.85 11.20 3.54
N GLU A 148 1.83 11.96 3.94
CA GLU A 148 1.86 13.43 3.91
C GLU A 148 2.98 14.03 4.78
N LEU A 149 3.36 13.37 5.86
CA LEU A 149 4.43 13.80 6.77
C LEU A 149 5.83 13.49 6.21
N PHE A 150 5.99 12.46 5.37
CA PHE A 150 7.28 12.17 4.73
C PHE A 150 7.60 13.12 3.57
N PHE A 151 6.68 14.04 3.31
CA PHE A 151 6.54 14.76 2.07
C PHE A 151 6.42 16.27 2.30
N TYR A 152 6.88 16.75 3.46
CA TYR A 152 6.97 18.16 3.78
C TYR A 152 7.67 18.93 2.65
N ASP A 153 7.03 20.00 2.21
CA ASP A 153 7.68 21.09 1.47
C ASP A 153 8.32 22.08 2.44
#